data_AF-A0A3Q0SML7-F1
#
_entry.id   AF-A0A3Q0SML7-F1
#
_cell.length_a   1.000
_cell.length_b   1.000
_cell.length_c   1.000
_cell.angle_alpha   90.00
_cell.angle_beta   90.00
_cell.angle_gamma   90.00
#
_symmetry.space_group_name_H-M   'P 1'
#
loop_
_entity.id
_entity.type
_entity.pdbx_description
1 polymer ?
#
loop_
_entity_poly.entity_id
_entity_poly.type
_entity_poly.pdbx_seq_one_letter_code
_entity_poly.pdbx_strand_id
1 'polypeptide(L)'
;MRKRLIHIFGFLISSLGWLFVMCTLAMDYWRVSRIGGQGGSFIIKVAWYWSNLWNDCFTDSTAVTNCREYPVLWNIEYIQAVRGLLLCGMGLGFLAVTCCFIGMECTYIGGSDRTKDKVLFAGTVFHFAGGKL
;
A
#
# COMPACT_ATOMS: atom_id res chain seq x y z
N MET A 1 5.96 -30.84 13.51
CA MET A 1 5.96 -29.55 14.24
C MET A 1 6.66 -28.42 13.47
N ARG A 2 7.86 -28.65 12.91
CA ARG A 2 8.62 -27.61 12.16
C ARG A 2 7.88 -26.99 10.96
N LYS A 3 7.19 -27.79 10.14
CA LYS A 3 6.45 -27.31 8.94
C LYS A 3 5.35 -26.30 9.29
N ARG A 4 4.50 -26.63 10.27
CA ARG A 4 3.43 -25.75 10.77
C ARG A 4 3.93 -24.39 11.25
N LEU A 5 5.04 -24.38 12.00
CA LEU A 5 5.63 -23.13 12.48
C LEU A 5 6.05 -22.24 11.31
N ILE A 6 6.73 -22.79 10.30
CA ILE A 6 7.17 -22.02 9.12
C ILE A 6 5.96 -21.41 8.39
N HIS A 7 4.88 -22.18 8.20
CA HIS A 7 3.67 -21.68 7.54
C HIS A 7 3.02 -20.54 8.32
N ILE A 8 2.90 -20.68 9.65
CA ILE A 8 2.29 -19.65 10.50
C ILE A 8 3.14 -18.38 10.53
N PHE A 9 4.46 -18.50 10.76
CA PHE A 9 5.35 -17.34 10.77
C PHE A 9 5.40 -16.64 9.41
N GLY A 10 5.48 -17.40 8.31
CA GLY A 10 5.43 -16.85 6.96
C GLY A 10 4.13 -16.11 6.67
N PHE A 11 2.99 -16.70 7.03
CA PHE A 11 1.68 -16.07 6.91
C PHE A 11 1.62 -14.76 7.71
N LEU A 12 2.00 -14.78 8.99
CA LEU A 12 1.97 -13.59 9.85
C LEU A 12 2.83 -12.45 9.28
N ILE A 13 4.08 -12.73 8.91
CA ILE A 13 4.99 -11.71 8.35
C ILE A 13 4.43 -11.13 7.05
N SER A 14 3.95 -11.98 6.14
CA SER A 14 3.39 -11.54 4.86
C SER A 14 2.10 -10.72 5.02
N SER A 15 1.20 -11.13 5.91
CA SER A 15 -0.05 -10.42 6.21
C SER A 15 0.21 -9.07 6.91
N LEU A 16 1.21 -9.00 7.78
CA LEU A 16 1.59 -7.78 8.46
C LEU A 16 2.24 -6.78 7.48
N GLY A 17 3.09 -7.27 6.58
CA GLY A 17 3.63 -6.46 5.48
C GLY A 17 2.53 -5.87 4.60
N TRP A 18 1.55 -6.69 4.20
CA TRP A 18 0.39 -6.23 3.45
C TRP A 18 -0.43 -5.17 4.23
N LEU A 19 -0.66 -5.38 5.53
CA LEU A 19 -1.35 -4.40 6.38
C LEU A 19 -0.60 -3.06 6.47
N PHE A 20 0.73 -3.07 6.58
CA PHE A 20 1.50 -1.83 6.58
C PHE A 20 1.40 -1.06 5.26
N VAL A 21 1.33 -1.76 4.12
CA VAL A 21 1.05 -1.13 2.83
C VAL A 21 -0.35 -0.52 2.82
N MET A 22 -1.37 -1.20 3.35
CA MET A 22 -2.72 -0.61 3.50
C MET A 22 -2.68 0.68 4.32
N CYS A 23 -1.92 0.72 5.41
CA CYS A 23 -1.78 1.91 6.24
C CYS A 23 -1.14 3.07 5.48
N THR A 24 -0.18 2.83 4.58
CA THR A 24 0.49 3.92 3.84
C THR A 24 -0.47 4.67 2.95
N LEU A 25 -1.49 4.02 2.39
CA LEU A 25 -2.53 4.70 1.59
C LEU A 25 -3.35 5.72 2.38
N ALA A 26 -3.48 5.52 3.69
CA ALA A 26 -4.19 6.45 4.57
C ALA A 26 -3.25 7.50 5.19
N MET A 27 -1.94 7.36 5.04
CA MET A 27 -0.99 8.34 5.58
C MET A 27 -0.94 9.59 4.73
N ASP A 28 -0.87 10.72 5.42
CA ASP A 28 -0.50 12.01 4.84
C ASP A 28 1.02 12.09 4.65
N TYR A 29 1.48 13.12 3.92
CA TYR A 29 2.91 13.43 3.74
C TYR A 29 3.73 12.38 2.97
N TRP A 30 3.19 11.86 1.85
CA TRP A 30 3.98 11.03 0.93
C TRP A 30 5.13 11.79 0.30
N ARG A 31 4.90 13.09 0.02
CA ARG A 31 5.92 14.02 -0.45
C ARG A 31 5.76 15.34 0.29
N VAL A 32 6.86 15.86 0.83
CA VAL A 32 6.89 17.15 1.51
C VAL A 32 7.83 18.08 0.76
N SER A 33 7.44 19.32 0.55
CA SER A 33 8.25 20.34 -0.09
C SER A 33 8.09 21.67 0.65
N ARG A 34 9.20 22.26 1.06
CA ARG A 34 9.22 23.63 1.57
C ARG A 34 9.57 24.56 0.43
N ILE A 35 8.69 25.52 0.15
CA ILE A 35 9.06 26.66 -0.68
C ILE A 35 9.71 27.68 0.26
N GLY A 36 11.05 27.71 0.24
CA GLY A 36 11.87 28.52 1.16
C GLY A 36 12.87 27.67 1.96
N GLY A 37 13.92 27.17 1.31
CA GLY A 37 15.13 26.70 2.00
C GLY A 37 16.03 27.88 2.40
N GLN A 38 16.98 27.67 3.31
CA GLN A 38 18.10 28.59 3.58
C GLN A 38 18.87 28.84 2.26
N GLY A 39 18.50 29.89 1.52
CA GLY A 39 19.27 30.37 0.35
C GLY A 39 18.60 30.35 -1.04
N GLY A 40 17.27 30.46 -1.18
CA GLY A 40 16.67 30.44 -2.53
C GLY A 40 15.34 31.18 -2.71
N SER A 41 15.46 32.43 -3.19
CA SER A 41 14.56 33.17 -4.09
C SER A 41 13.10 33.47 -3.70
N PHE A 42 12.91 34.72 -3.25
CA PHE A 42 11.75 35.61 -3.38
C PHE A 42 10.40 34.99 -3.81
N ILE A 43 9.62 34.48 -2.86
CA ILE A 43 8.16 34.39 -3.02
C ILE A 43 7.53 35.17 -1.85
N ILE A 44 6.51 35.98 -2.16
CA ILE A 44 5.89 36.97 -1.25
C ILE A 44 5.26 36.34 0.01
N LYS A 45 5.10 35.00 0.07
CA LYS A 45 4.57 34.25 1.24
C LYS A 45 5.30 32.93 1.48
N VAL A 46 5.55 32.61 2.75
CA VAL A 46 6.06 31.31 3.21
C VAL A 46 4.90 30.29 3.20
N ALA A 47 5.11 29.13 2.59
CA ALA A 47 4.12 28.06 2.56
C ALA A 47 4.77 26.66 2.61
N TRP A 48 4.10 25.75 3.32
CA TRP A 48 4.49 24.35 3.49
C TRP A 48 3.62 23.47 2.60
N TYR A 49 4.22 22.82 1.59
CA TYR A 49 3.50 21.94 0.69
C TYR A 49 3.70 20.50 1.09
N TRP A 50 2.62 19.73 1.05
CA TRP A 50 2.67 18.29 1.18
C TRP A 50 1.62 17.65 0.27
N SER A 51 1.97 16.49 -0.26
CA SER A 51 1.12 15.70 -1.14
C SER A 51 0.96 14.32 -0.53
N ASN A 52 -0.23 13.75 -0.60
CA ASN A 52 -0.47 12.34 -0.33
C ASN A 52 -0.98 11.66 -1.60
N LEU A 53 -1.41 10.41 -1.50
CA LEU A 53 -1.94 9.70 -2.65
C LEU A 53 -3.23 10.36 -3.20
N TRP A 54 -4.02 11.03 -2.36
CA TRP A 54 -5.40 11.50 -2.62
C TRP A 54 -5.50 12.98 -2.96
N ASN A 55 -4.62 13.80 -2.39
CA ASN A 55 -4.70 15.26 -2.33
C ASN A 55 -3.32 15.92 -2.38
N ASP A 56 -3.29 17.14 -2.93
CA ASP A 56 -2.23 18.12 -2.73
C ASP A 56 -2.68 19.17 -1.74
N CYS A 57 -1.86 19.44 -0.72
CA CYS A 57 -2.18 20.38 0.34
C CYS A 57 -1.04 21.39 0.54
N PHE A 58 -1.40 22.59 0.98
CA PHE A 58 -0.44 23.58 1.44
C PHE A 58 -0.93 24.32 2.68
N THR A 59 -0.01 24.66 3.57
CA THR A 59 -0.25 25.48 4.76
C THR A 59 0.47 26.81 4.59
N ASP A 60 -0.28 27.91 4.65
CA ASP A 60 0.28 29.25 4.48
C ASP A 60 0.81 29.85 5.81
N SER A 61 1.34 31.07 5.76
CA SER A 61 1.85 31.79 6.92
C SER A 61 0.77 32.18 7.95
N THR A 62 -0.51 32.05 7.61
CA THR A 62 -1.62 32.26 8.56
C THR A 62 -2.00 30.97 9.29
N ALA A 63 -1.23 29.89 9.08
CA ALA A 63 -1.48 28.55 9.59
C ALA A 63 -2.81 27.93 9.10
N VAL A 64 -3.30 28.40 7.95
CA VAL A 64 -4.48 27.82 7.29
C VAL A 64 -4.01 26.80 6.25
N THR A 65 -4.54 25.58 6.34
CA THR A 65 -4.27 24.49 5.39
C THR A 65 -5.37 24.44 4.33
N ASN A 66 -4.99 24.53 3.07
CA ASN A 66 -5.88 24.36 1.93
C ASN A 66 -5.47 23.10 1.16
N CYS A 67 -6.43 22.22 0.90
CA CYS A 67 -6.22 20.96 0.19
C CYS A 67 -7.03 20.91 -1.09
N ARG A 68 -6.44 20.33 -2.13
CA ARG A 68 -7.06 20.10 -3.43
C ARG A 68 -6.96 18.61 -3.76
N GLU A 69 -8.11 17.99 -4.02
CA GLU A 69 -8.15 16.59 -4.45
C GLU A 69 -7.69 16.44 -5.89
N TYR A 70 -6.95 15.36 -6.18
CA TYR A 70 -6.57 15.08 -7.57
C TYR A 70 -7.80 14.61 -8.37
N PRO A 71 -8.10 15.22 -9.53
CA PRO A 71 -9.25 14.85 -10.34
C PRO A 71 -9.13 13.41 -10.85
N VAL A 72 -10.25 12.68 -10.88
CA VAL A 72 -10.33 11.30 -11.37
C VAL A 72 -10.40 11.20 -12.91
N LEU A 73 -10.34 12.34 -13.61
CA LEU A 73 -10.38 12.38 -15.07
C LEU A 73 -9.12 11.77 -15.68
N TRP A 74 -9.27 11.17 -16.86
CA TRP A 74 -8.25 10.45 -17.65
C TRP A 74 -7.12 11.35 -18.20
N ASN A 75 -6.75 12.42 -17.50
CA ASN A 75 -5.52 13.13 -17.74
C ASN A 75 -4.42 12.37 -16.98
N ILE A 76 -3.55 11.66 -17.71
CA ILE A 76 -2.55 10.75 -17.14
C ILE A 76 -1.46 11.57 -16.45
N GLU A 77 -1.75 11.98 -15.21
CA GLU A 77 -0.76 12.40 -14.25
C GLU A 77 -0.18 11.14 -13.57
N TYR A 78 1.13 11.15 -13.32
CA TYR A 78 1.86 10.05 -12.69
C TYR A 78 1.16 9.48 -11.43
N ILE A 79 0.50 10.35 -10.66
CA ILE A 79 -0.22 9.98 -9.44
C ILE A 79 -1.39 9.01 -9.69
N GLN A 80 -2.09 9.11 -10.82
CA GLN A 80 -3.22 8.22 -11.14
C GLN A 80 -2.75 6.81 -11.50
N ALA A 81 -1.62 6.70 -12.20
CA ALA A 81 -1.02 5.40 -12.49
C ALA A 81 -0.56 4.69 -11.20
N VAL A 82 0.10 5.43 -10.30
CA VAL A 82 0.53 4.92 -8.99
C VAL A 82 -0.65 4.47 -8.14
N ARG A 83 -1.74 5.24 -8.10
CA ARG A 83 -3.01 4.84 -7.44
C ARG A 83 -3.55 3.52 -7.96
N GLY A 84 -3.63 3.39 -9.28
CA GLY A 84 -4.15 2.17 -9.91
C GLY A 84 -3.30 0.95 -9.56
N LEU A 85 -1.98 1.06 -9.69
CA LEU A 85 -1.05 -0.02 -9.36
C LEU A 85 -1.13 -0.43 -7.88
N LEU A 86 -1.16 0.55 -6.96
CA LEU A 86 -1.31 0.28 -5.53
C LEU A 86 -2.64 -0.43 -5.22
N LEU A 87 -3.76 0.04 -5.78
CA LEU A 87 -5.07 -0.58 -5.58
C LEU A 87 -5.12 -2.01 -6.14
N CYS A 88 -4.54 -2.24 -7.31
CA CYS A 88 -4.39 -3.58 -7.88
C CYS A 88 -3.51 -4.48 -7.01
N GLY A 89 -2.36 -3.98 -6.54
CA GLY A 89 -1.45 -4.70 -5.65
C GLY A 89 -2.11 -5.08 -4.32
N MET A 90 -2.88 -4.16 -3.72
CA MET A 90 -3.68 -4.43 -2.52
C MET A 90 -4.75 -5.51 -2.75
N GLY A 91 -5.44 -5.47 -3.89
CA GLY A 91 -6.42 -6.48 -4.27
C GLY A 91 -5.80 -7.87 -4.43
N LEU A 92 -4.65 -7.97 -5.09
CA LEU A 92 -3.88 -9.22 -5.18
C LEU A 92 -3.40 -9.68 -3.80
N GLY A 93 -2.95 -8.76 -2.94
CA GLY A 93 -2.57 -9.06 -1.55
C GLY A 93 -3.72 -9.63 -0.72
N PHE A 94 -4.94 -9.15 -0.90
CA PHE A 94 -6.12 -9.71 -0.23
C PHE A 94 -6.41 -11.16 -0.67
N LEU A 95 -6.35 -11.42 -1.98
CA LEU A 95 -6.47 -12.78 -2.52
C LEU A 95 -5.35 -13.68 -1.99
N ALA A 96 -4.13 -13.15 -1.89
CA ALA A 96 -2.97 -13.84 -1.36
C ALA A 96 -3.18 -14.29 0.09
N VAL A 97 -3.60 -13.38 0.97
CA VAL A 97 -3.87 -13.67 2.40
C VAL A 97 -4.97 -14.73 2.51
N THR A 98 -6.04 -14.62 1.72
CA THR A 98 -7.16 -15.58 1.74
C THR A 98 -6.71 -16.98 1.29
N CYS A 99 -5.99 -17.08 0.18
CA CYS A 99 -5.47 -18.36 -0.31
C CYS A 99 -4.45 -18.97 0.67
N CYS A 100 -3.52 -18.16 1.19
CA CYS A 100 -2.57 -18.63 2.20
C CYS A 100 -3.28 -19.16 3.44
N PHE A 101 -4.29 -18.45 3.95
CA PHE A 101 -5.07 -18.86 5.12
C PHE A 101 -5.75 -20.23 4.92
N ILE A 102 -6.39 -20.43 3.76
CA ILE A 102 -7.06 -21.70 3.41
C ILE A 102 -6.04 -22.84 3.19
N GLY A 103 -4.89 -22.53 2.56
CA GLY A 103 -3.87 -23.50 2.19
C GLY A 103 -3.01 -24.01 3.35
N MET A 104 -3.04 -23.36 4.52
CA MET A 104 -2.25 -23.79 5.68
C MET A 104 -2.70 -25.15 6.24
N GLU A 105 -1.76 -25.94 6.76
CA GLU A 105 -2.05 -27.23 7.39
C GLU A 105 -2.99 -27.12 8.59
N CYS A 106 -2.91 -26.03 9.36
CA CYS A 106 -3.76 -25.79 10.52
C CYS A 106 -5.22 -25.42 10.18
N THR A 107 -5.52 -25.10 8.92
CA THR A 107 -6.87 -24.70 8.48
C THR A 107 -7.61 -25.90 7.88
N TYR A 108 -8.64 -26.40 8.58
CA TYR A 108 -9.37 -27.60 8.16
C TYR A 108 -10.67 -27.23 7.42
N ILE A 109 -10.54 -26.97 6.11
CA ILE A 109 -11.68 -26.69 5.21
C ILE A 109 -12.04 -27.92 4.34
N GLY A 110 -11.41 -29.07 4.62
CA GLY A 110 -11.50 -30.27 3.79
C GLY A 110 -10.60 -30.19 2.55
N GLY A 111 -10.56 -31.28 1.77
CA GLY A 111 -9.67 -31.41 0.60
C GLY A 111 -8.35 -32.15 0.91
N SER A 112 -7.69 -32.62 -0.15
CA SER A 112 -6.42 -33.35 -0.03
C SER A 112 -5.26 -32.41 0.32
N ASP A 113 -4.22 -32.93 0.99
CA ASP A 113 -2.99 -32.17 1.29
C ASP A 113 -2.39 -31.55 0.02
N ARG A 114 -2.45 -32.27 -1.11
CA ARG A 114 -1.97 -31.77 -2.40
C ARG A 114 -2.78 -30.58 -2.93
N THR A 115 -4.08 -30.50 -2.62
CA THR A 115 -4.91 -29.35 -2.96
C THR A 115 -4.52 -28.16 -2.10
N LYS A 116 -4.33 -28.37 -0.79
CA LYS A 116 -3.91 -27.33 0.15
C LYS A 116 -2.56 -26.73 -0.22
N ASP A 117 -1.59 -27.56 -0.57
CA ASP A 117 -0.26 -27.11 -1.01
C ASP A 117 -0.34 -26.25 -2.30
N LYS A 118 -1.20 -26.61 -3.26
CA LYS A 118 -1.44 -25.80 -4.47
C LYS A 118 -2.06 -24.45 -4.16
N VAL A 119 -3.04 -24.41 -3.26
CA VAL A 119 -3.69 -23.16 -2.84
C VAL A 119 -2.72 -22.25 -2.09
N LEU A 120 -1.90 -22.83 -1.20
CA LEU A 120 -0.84 -22.10 -0.50
C LEU A 120 0.21 -21.54 -1.47
N PHE A 121 0.59 -22.32 -2.49
CA PHE A 121 1.49 -21.85 -3.55
C PHE A 121 0.88 -20.71 -4.36
N ALA A 122 -0.39 -20.81 -4.76
CA ALA A 122 -1.09 -19.74 -5.46
C ALA A 122 -1.16 -18.45 -4.62
N GLY A 123 -1.48 -18.56 -3.32
CA GLY A 123 -1.45 -17.42 -2.40
C GLY A 123 -0.06 -16.79 -2.30
N THR A 124 0.99 -17.60 -2.28
CA THR A 124 2.38 -17.10 -2.29
C THR A 124 2.68 -16.33 -3.57
N VAL A 125 2.28 -16.85 -4.75
CA VAL A 125 2.45 -16.15 -6.03
C VAL A 125 1.71 -14.82 -6.04
N PHE A 126 0.48 -14.76 -5.49
CA PHE A 126 -0.26 -13.50 -5.40
C PHE A 126 0.42 -12.48 -4.47
N HIS A 127 1.03 -12.92 -3.35
CA HIS A 127 1.82 -12.01 -2.51
C HIS A 127 3.02 -11.42 -3.28
N PHE A 128 3.74 -12.23 -4.06
CA PHE A 128 4.86 -11.76 -4.86
C PHE A 128 4.43 -10.84 -6.01
N ALA A 129 3.34 -11.18 -6.70
CA ALA A 129 2.80 -10.35 -7.77
C ALA A 129 2.26 -9.02 -7.23
N GLY A 130 1.47 -9.05 -6.15
CA GLY A 130 0.91 -7.86 -5.54
C GLY A 130 1.94 -6.94 -4.88
N GLY A 131 3.01 -7.49 -4.29
CA GLY A 131 4.09 -6.69 -3.70
C GLY A 131 5.08 -6.09 -4.71
N LYS A 132 4.98 -6.46 -5.99
CA LYS A 132 5.80 -5.92 -7.09
C LYS A 132 5.09 -4.79 -7.87
N LEU A 133 3.79 -4.65 -7.70
CA LEU A 133 2.95 -3.59 -8.27
C LEU A 133 3.01 -2.34 -7.37
#